data_AF-A0A3N4IAS9-F1
#
_entry.id   AF-A0A3N4IAS9-F1
#
_cell.length_a   1.000
_cell.length_b   1.000
_cell.length_c   1.000
_cell.angle_alpha   90.00
_cell.angle_beta   90.00
_cell.angle_gamma   90.00
#
_symmetry.space_group_name_H-M   'P 1'
#
loop_
_entity.id
_entity.type
_entity.pdbx_description
1 polymer ?
#
loop_
_entity_poly.entity_id
_entity_poly.type
_entity_poly.pdbx_seq_one_letter_code
_entity_poly.pdbx_strand_id
1 'polypeptide(L)'
;VFIVSETKDLDTLLSRLLKIISELGGKPVVIVGTGGGIFKYNTEITKRLGMQLQREDEMECLITGLDFLISKIPGEVFSYDERLSEPFRSSHTCDIKYPYLLVNIGSGVSIVKVFSRTNFERIGGSSIGGGTLWGLLSLLTRAQSFDEMLRLSEKGDNRNVDMLVGDIYGCGYNRIGLKGTAIASSLGKLFRVNDVKSTTTACGEENPLGSGKGFSDEDISRSLLYAVSNNIGQIAYLEARQHNIQNIYFGGSFIGGSHEQTIRTLSYAIRFWSHGEKQAYFLRHEGYLGALGAFLKGMK
;
A
#
# COMPACT_ATOMS: atom_id res chain seq x y z
N VAL A 1 15.70 1.68 17.23
CA VAL A 1 14.41 1.01 17.49
C VAL A 1 13.35 1.70 16.65
N PHE A 2 12.52 0.95 15.93
CA PHE A 2 11.38 1.49 15.19
C PHE A 2 10.11 1.31 16.01
N ILE A 3 9.28 2.36 16.11
CA ILE A 3 8.08 2.38 16.96
C ILE A 3 6.93 2.99 16.14
N VAL A 4 5.74 2.38 16.25
CA VAL A 4 4.49 2.89 15.64
C VAL A 4 3.46 3.13 16.74
N SER A 5 2.66 4.18 16.56
CA SER A 5 1.49 4.51 17.38
C SER A 5 0.39 5.04 16.48
N GLU A 6 -0.87 4.78 16.81
CA GLU A 6 -2.01 5.36 16.10
C GLU A 6 -2.11 6.85 16.42
N THR A 7 -2.34 7.68 15.40
CA THR A 7 -2.40 9.15 15.56
C THR A 7 -3.67 9.63 16.27
N LYS A 8 -4.74 8.82 16.32
CA LYS A 8 -5.95 9.12 17.10
C LYS A 8 -5.68 9.10 18.61
N ASP A 9 -4.63 8.41 19.05
CA ASP A 9 -4.23 8.32 20.45
C ASP A 9 -2.94 9.11 20.67
N LEU A 10 -3.08 10.44 20.63
CA LEU A 10 -1.98 11.36 20.86
C LEU A 10 -1.41 11.23 22.28
N ASP A 11 -2.25 10.83 23.26
CA ASP A 11 -1.84 10.63 24.64
C ASP A 11 -0.83 9.48 24.73
N THR A 12 -1.15 8.31 24.16
CA THR A 12 -0.23 7.17 24.11
C THR A 12 1.06 7.53 23.37
N LEU A 13 1.00 8.27 22.26
CA LEU A 13 2.20 8.72 21.55
C LEU A 13 3.09 9.58 22.46
N LEU A 14 2.52 10.58 23.13
CA LEU A 14 3.30 11.48 23.97
C LEU A 14 3.85 10.79 25.22
N SER A 15 3.08 9.93 25.87
CA SER A 15 3.57 9.14 27.00
C SER A 15 4.78 8.29 26.60
N ARG A 16 4.77 7.70 25.40
CA ARG A 16 5.92 6.96 24.87
C ARG A 16 7.11 7.87 24.59
N LEU A 17 6.89 9.03 23.98
CA LEU A 17 7.97 10.00 23.74
C LEU A 17 8.60 10.48 25.05
N LEU A 18 7.80 10.82 26.06
CA LEU A 18 8.28 11.23 27.39
C LEU A 18 9.10 10.12 28.05
N LYS A 19 8.66 8.86 27.94
CA LYS A 19 9.44 7.72 28.44
C LYS A 19 10.81 7.63 27.77
N ILE A 20 10.85 7.69 26.43
CA ILE A 20 12.12 7.64 25.67
C ILE A 20 13.02 8.81 26.07
N ILE A 21 12.48 10.02 26.20
CA ILE A 21 13.24 11.22 26.62
C ILE A 21 13.82 11.02 28.03
N SER A 22 13.04 10.46 28.96
CA SER A 22 13.51 10.20 30.32
C SER A 22 14.66 9.18 30.35
N GLU A 23 14.62 8.17 29.49
CA GLU A 23 15.66 7.13 29.35
C GLU A 23 16.97 7.69 28.76
N LEU A 24 16.92 8.83 28.07
CA LEU A 24 18.12 9.51 27.52
C LEU A 24 18.94 10.26 28.57
N GLY A 25 18.49 10.33 29.84
CA GLY A 25 19.31 10.75 30.97
C GLY A 25 19.76 12.21 30.94
N GLY A 26 18.90 13.13 30.47
CA GLY A 26 19.15 14.57 30.49
C GLY A 26 20.02 15.10 29.34
N LYS A 27 20.36 14.27 28.35
CA LYS A 27 20.99 14.74 27.11
C LYS A 27 20.09 15.75 26.39
N PRO A 28 20.64 16.75 25.69
CA PRO A 28 19.85 17.61 24.82
C PRO A 28 19.09 16.76 23.80
N VAL A 29 17.77 16.94 23.76
CA VAL A 29 16.89 16.23 22.82
C VAL A 29 16.35 17.23 21.81
N VAL A 30 16.42 16.87 20.53
CA VAL A 30 15.73 17.57 19.44
C VAL A 30 14.71 16.60 18.85
N ILE A 31 13.46 17.02 18.75
CA ILE A 31 12.41 16.23 18.12
C ILE A 31 12.25 16.74 16.69
N VAL A 32 12.63 15.91 15.73
CA VAL A 32 12.44 16.19 14.30
C VAL A 32 11.22 15.44 13.81
N GLY A 33 10.24 16.18 13.28
CA GLY A 33 8.99 15.66 12.76
C GLY A 33 8.83 15.96 11.27
N THR A 34 8.11 15.07 10.59
CA THR A 34 7.76 15.22 9.17
C THR A 34 6.33 14.74 8.94
N GLY A 35 5.85 14.87 7.70
CA GLY A 35 4.50 14.47 7.29
C GLY A 35 3.41 15.44 7.73
N GLY A 36 2.21 15.33 7.15
CA GLY A 36 1.09 16.24 7.45
C GLY A 36 0.71 16.34 8.93
N GLY A 37 0.95 15.29 9.72
CA GLY A 37 0.68 15.27 11.16
C GLY A 37 1.46 16.32 11.95
N ILE A 38 2.69 16.67 11.52
CA ILE A 38 3.49 17.67 12.24
C ILE A 38 2.84 19.04 12.19
N PHE A 39 2.15 19.39 11.09
CA PHE A 39 1.43 20.67 10.98
C PHE A 39 0.18 20.69 11.85
N LYS A 40 -0.56 19.58 11.86
CA LYS A 40 -1.83 19.46 12.60
C LYS A 40 -1.63 19.45 14.11
N TYR A 41 -0.61 18.73 14.59
CA TYR A 41 -0.42 18.47 16.02
C TYR A 41 0.72 19.29 16.65
N ASN A 42 1.39 20.18 15.90
CA ASN A 42 2.57 20.93 16.37
C ASN A 42 2.34 21.61 17.72
N THR A 43 1.26 22.40 17.82
CA THR A 43 0.95 23.22 18.99
C THR A 43 0.72 22.36 20.22
N GLU A 44 -0.05 21.28 20.07
CA GLU A 44 -0.38 20.38 21.18
C GLU A 44 0.86 19.62 21.65
N ILE A 45 1.66 19.08 20.72
CA ILE A 45 2.90 18.38 21.07
C ILE A 45 3.89 19.32 21.76
N THR A 46 4.08 20.53 21.21
CA THR A 46 4.97 21.56 21.79
C THR A 46 4.53 21.93 23.21
N LYS A 47 3.23 22.16 23.41
CA LYS A 47 2.66 22.52 24.71
C LYS A 47 2.85 21.42 25.75
N ARG A 48 2.63 20.16 25.37
CA ARG A 48 2.67 19.03 26.32
C ARG A 48 4.07 18.49 26.59
N LEU A 49 4.99 18.57 25.61
CA LEU A 49 6.38 18.19 25.80
C LEU A 49 7.24 19.35 26.34
N GLY A 50 6.80 20.59 26.19
CA GLY A 50 7.61 21.77 26.53
C GLY A 50 8.81 21.96 25.59
N MET A 51 8.77 21.37 24.40
CA MET A 51 9.89 21.34 23.44
C MET A 51 9.42 21.76 22.05
N GLN A 52 10.23 22.56 21.36
CA GLN A 52 9.95 22.89 19.96
C GLN A 52 10.27 21.70 19.04
N LEU A 53 9.42 21.48 18.05
CA LEU A 53 9.63 20.48 17.03
C LEU A 53 10.31 21.10 15.81
N GLN A 54 11.41 20.51 15.38
CA GLN A 54 11.99 20.80 14.08
C GLN A 54 11.15 20.10 13.02
N ARG A 55 10.80 20.83 11.96
CA ARG A 55 9.97 20.32 10.88
C ARG A 55 10.83 20.08 9.66
N GLU A 56 10.66 18.91 9.05
CA GLU A 56 11.31 18.55 7.79
C GLU A 56 10.26 18.19 6.74
N ASP A 57 10.56 18.49 5.48
CA ASP A 57 9.68 18.18 4.35
C ASP A 57 9.41 16.67 4.24
N GLU A 58 8.16 16.32 3.94
CA GLU A 58 7.69 14.93 3.88
C GLU A 58 8.38 14.14 2.76
N MET A 59 8.47 14.72 1.56
CA MET A 59 9.03 14.03 0.40
C MET A 59 10.53 13.88 0.54
N GLU A 60 11.23 14.93 1.01
CA GLU A 60 12.67 14.85 1.30
C GLU A 60 12.99 13.77 2.33
N CYS A 61 12.18 13.66 3.39
CA CYS A 61 12.35 12.63 4.40
C CYS A 61 12.11 11.23 3.84
N LEU A 62 11.02 11.03 3.07
CA LEU A 62 10.73 9.74 2.44
C LEU A 62 11.89 9.27 1.56
N ILE A 63 12.42 10.15 0.71
CA ILE A 63 13.52 9.83 -0.20
C ILE A 63 14.82 9.61 0.57
N THR A 64 15.12 10.46 1.55
CA THR A 64 16.32 10.30 2.40
C THR A 64 16.32 8.96 3.13
N GLY A 65 15.17 8.57 3.70
CA GLY A 65 15.02 7.28 4.37
C GLY A 65 15.13 6.10 3.40
N LEU A 66 14.48 6.19 2.24
CA LEU A 66 14.54 5.14 1.21
C LEU A 66 15.96 4.93 0.67
N ASP A 67 16.64 6.01 0.27
CA ASP A 67 18.00 5.95 -0.23
C ASP A 67 18.96 5.36 0.82
N PHE A 68 18.77 5.72 2.10
CA PHE A 68 19.55 5.13 3.18
C PHE A 68 19.33 3.62 3.30
N LEU A 69 18.07 3.18 3.29
CA LEU A 69 17.72 1.77 3.36
C LEU A 69 18.30 0.97 2.19
N ILE A 70 18.16 1.47 0.97
CA ILE A 70 18.73 0.83 -0.23
C ILE A 70 20.26 0.74 -0.13
N SER A 71 20.92 1.83 0.26
CA SER A 71 22.38 1.94 0.16
C SER A 71 23.17 1.48 1.39
N LYS A 72 22.53 1.30 2.54
CA LYS A 72 23.22 0.97 3.79
C LYS A 72 22.78 -0.32 4.46
N ILE A 73 21.61 -0.86 4.11
CA ILE A 73 21.04 -2.01 4.80
C ILE A 73 20.91 -3.19 3.81
N PRO A 74 21.85 -4.16 3.83
CA PRO A 74 21.76 -5.34 2.97
C PRO A 74 20.50 -6.16 3.25
N GLY A 75 19.81 -6.62 2.19
CA GLY A 75 18.61 -7.44 2.32
C GLY A 75 17.34 -6.67 2.71
N GLU A 76 17.40 -5.34 2.81
CA GLU A 76 16.27 -4.47 3.12
C GLU A 76 15.25 -4.41 1.98
N VAL A 77 15.75 -4.34 0.75
CA VAL A 77 14.94 -4.32 -0.45
C VAL A 77 14.69 -5.75 -0.91
N PHE A 78 13.46 -6.06 -1.29
CA PHE A 78 13.13 -7.35 -1.89
C PHE A 78 12.09 -7.20 -3.02
N SER A 79 11.95 -8.26 -3.82
CA SER A 79 10.97 -8.37 -4.90
C SER A 79 10.21 -9.69 -4.78
N TYR A 80 9.09 -9.79 -5.47
CA TYR A 80 8.26 -10.99 -5.51
C TYR A 80 7.98 -11.43 -6.96
N ASP A 81 8.17 -12.72 -7.26
CA ASP A 81 7.78 -13.34 -8.51
C ASP A 81 7.28 -14.78 -8.31
N GLU A 82 5.96 -14.96 -8.43
CA GLU A 82 5.27 -16.26 -8.26
C GLU A 82 5.71 -17.37 -9.23
N ARG A 83 6.46 -17.04 -10.29
CA ARG A 83 6.94 -18.03 -11.28
C ARG A 83 8.15 -18.83 -10.78
N LEU A 84 8.70 -18.46 -9.63
CA LEU A 84 9.91 -19.00 -9.06
C LEU A 84 9.61 -19.99 -7.93
N SER A 85 10.52 -20.94 -7.70
CA SER A 85 10.43 -21.85 -6.55
C SER A 85 10.51 -21.12 -5.21
N GLU A 86 11.35 -20.08 -5.15
CA GLU A 86 11.43 -19.11 -4.06
C GLU A 86 10.94 -17.75 -4.57
N PRO A 87 9.66 -17.39 -4.30
CA PRO A 87 9.06 -16.21 -4.90
C PRO A 87 9.65 -14.89 -4.39
N PHE A 88 10.08 -14.85 -3.13
CA PHE A 88 10.67 -13.67 -2.52
C PHE A 88 12.17 -13.63 -2.75
N ARG A 89 12.66 -12.53 -3.34
CA ARG A 89 14.09 -12.31 -3.62
C ARG A 89 14.58 -11.06 -2.94
N SER A 90 15.44 -11.23 -1.93
CA SER A 90 16.15 -10.11 -1.31
C SER A 90 17.28 -9.61 -2.21
N SER A 91 17.39 -8.28 -2.30
CA SER A 91 18.53 -7.62 -2.91
C SER A 91 19.63 -7.45 -1.86
N HIS A 92 20.78 -8.06 -2.10
CA HIS A 92 21.98 -7.87 -1.28
C HIS A 92 22.90 -6.78 -1.83
N THR A 93 22.60 -6.24 -3.01
CA THR A 93 23.32 -5.10 -3.58
C THR A 93 22.83 -3.81 -2.96
N CYS A 94 23.74 -2.98 -2.48
CA CYS A 94 23.48 -1.69 -1.85
C CYS A 94 23.67 -0.51 -2.83
N ASP A 95 23.24 -0.70 -4.08
CA ASP A 95 23.38 0.30 -5.13
C ASP A 95 22.02 0.87 -5.52
N ILE A 96 21.89 2.19 -5.40
CA ILE A 96 20.68 2.90 -5.82
C ILE A 96 20.70 3.06 -7.34
N LYS A 97 19.62 2.60 -7.98
CA LYS A 97 19.45 2.71 -9.44
C LYS A 97 18.48 3.85 -9.78
N TYR A 98 19.00 5.05 -9.95
CA TYR A 98 18.23 6.18 -10.48
C TYR A 98 18.06 6.10 -12.01
N PRO A 99 16.99 6.68 -12.58
CA PRO A 99 15.81 7.14 -11.85
C PRO A 99 14.98 5.95 -11.37
N TYR A 100 14.30 6.13 -10.24
CA TYR A 100 13.30 5.19 -9.74
C TYR A 100 12.01 5.92 -9.40
N LEU A 101 10.93 5.14 -9.24
CA LEU A 101 9.64 5.62 -8.79
C LEU A 101 9.40 5.19 -7.34
N LEU A 102 9.05 6.11 -6.46
CA LEU A 102 8.53 5.81 -5.13
C LEU A 102 7.00 5.97 -5.15
N VAL A 103 6.30 4.86 -4.92
CA VAL A 103 4.85 4.82 -4.72
C VAL A 103 4.60 4.67 -3.23
N ASN A 104 4.39 5.80 -2.54
CA ASN A 104 4.15 5.82 -1.10
C ASN A 104 2.66 5.69 -0.81
N ILE A 105 2.26 4.56 -0.22
CA ILE A 105 0.87 4.20 0.05
C ILE A 105 0.57 4.39 1.55
N GLY A 106 -0.12 5.49 1.87
CA GLY A 106 -0.66 5.77 3.20
C GLY A 106 -2.18 5.83 3.16
N SER A 107 -2.77 6.86 3.78
CA SER A 107 -4.21 7.14 3.64
C SER A 107 -4.62 7.35 2.18
N GLY A 108 -3.83 8.12 1.43
CA GLY A 108 -3.85 8.19 -0.03
C GLY A 108 -2.57 7.62 -0.64
N VAL A 109 -2.31 7.94 -1.90
CA VAL A 109 -1.11 7.49 -2.63
C VAL A 109 -0.38 8.70 -3.20
N SER A 110 0.92 8.78 -2.96
CA SER A 110 1.82 9.75 -3.58
C SER A 110 2.83 9.01 -4.45
N ILE A 111 2.97 9.47 -5.69
CA ILE A 111 3.89 8.89 -6.67
C ILE A 111 4.98 9.91 -6.98
N VAL A 112 6.20 9.57 -6.63
CA VAL A 112 7.36 10.47 -6.69
C VAL A 112 8.41 9.87 -7.61
N LYS A 113 8.79 10.62 -8.64
CA LYS A 113 9.92 10.32 -9.50
C LYS A 113 11.19 10.84 -8.85
N VAL A 114 12.17 9.97 -8.66
CA VAL A 114 13.45 10.33 -8.03
C VAL A 114 14.57 10.19 -9.06
N PHE A 115 15.19 11.32 -9.39
CA PHE A 115 16.33 11.39 -10.32
C PHE A 115 17.67 11.30 -9.58
N SER A 116 17.71 11.81 -8.35
CA SER A 116 18.84 11.71 -7.43
C SER A 116 18.35 12.01 -6.02
N ARG A 117 19.23 11.85 -5.02
CA ARG A 117 18.94 12.16 -3.61
C ARG A 117 18.34 13.55 -3.36
N THR A 118 18.68 14.54 -4.20
CA THR A 118 18.24 15.94 -4.05
C THR A 118 17.41 16.44 -5.23
N ASN A 119 17.11 15.57 -6.21
CA ASN A 119 16.32 15.94 -7.38
C ASN A 119 15.20 14.92 -7.58
N PHE A 120 13.99 15.34 -7.28
CA PHE A 120 12.80 14.51 -7.33
C PHE A 120 11.56 15.37 -7.53
N GLU A 121 10.51 14.75 -8.02
CA GLU A 121 9.25 15.41 -8.36
C GLU A 121 8.07 14.50 -8.04
N ARG A 122 7.04 15.06 -7.39
CA ARG A 122 5.76 14.36 -7.23
C ARG A 122 4.98 14.45 -8.53
N ILE A 123 5.06 13.39 -9.32
CA ILE A 123 4.47 13.33 -10.66
C ILE A 123 3.00 12.89 -10.66
N GLY A 124 2.54 12.23 -9.58
CA GLY A 124 1.19 11.71 -9.53
C GLY A 124 0.73 11.30 -8.14
N GLY A 125 -0.47 10.73 -8.09
CA GLY A 125 -1.05 10.20 -6.87
C GLY A 125 -2.49 9.75 -7.06
N SER A 126 -3.06 9.18 -6.01
CA SER A 126 -4.45 8.74 -5.98
C SER A 126 -5.04 9.00 -4.59
N SER A 127 -6.32 9.41 -4.55
CA SER A 127 -7.07 9.41 -3.29
C SER A 127 -7.51 8.01 -2.87
N ILE A 128 -7.46 7.03 -3.79
CA ILE A 128 -7.77 5.62 -3.54
C ILE A 128 -6.51 4.94 -2.98
N GLY A 129 -6.33 5.06 -1.67
CA GLY A 129 -5.23 4.46 -0.92
C GLY A 129 -5.71 3.56 0.21
N GLY A 130 -4.87 3.40 1.24
CA GLY A 130 -5.21 2.59 2.41
C GLY A 130 -6.38 3.14 3.22
N GLY A 131 -6.54 4.46 3.26
CA GLY A 131 -7.68 5.11 3.92
C GLY A 131 -9.00 4.80 3.23
N THR A 132 -9.00 4.69 1.90
CA THR A 132 -10.19 4.27 1.13
C THR A 132 -10.53 2.82 1.38
N LEU A 133 -9.53 1.92 1.34
CA LEU A 133 -9.74 0.51 1.66
C LEU A 133 -10.34 0.36 3.06
N TRP A 134 -9.69 0.98 4.05
CA TRP A 134 -10.13 0.92 5.44
C TRP A 134 -11.54 1.50 5.63
N GLY A 135 -11.80 2.69 5.08
CA GLY A 135 -13.10 3.33 5.19
C GLY A 135 -14.23 2.49 4.59
N LEU A 136 -14.01 1.88 3.41
CA LEU A 136 -15.00 1.01 2.78
C LEU A 136 -15.21 -0.28 3.58
N LEU A 137 -14.14 -0.91 4.06
CA LEU A 137 -14.26 -2.15 4.85
C LEU A 137 -14.90 -1.91 6.21
N SER A 138 -14.66 -0.77 6.86
CA SER A 138 -15.37 -0.40 8.09
C SER A 138 -16.87 -0.18 7.88
N LEU A 139 -17.29 0.21 6.66
CA LEU A 139 -18.71 0.37 6.32
C LEU A 139 -19.37 -0.95 5.93
N LEU A 140 -18.63 -1.83 5.24
CA LEU A 140 -19.18 -3.01 4.58
C LEU A 140 -18.95 -4.32 5.35
N THR A 141 -18.08 -4.31 6.35
CA THR A 141 -17.72 -5.49 7.14
C THR A 141 -17.76 -5.19 8.63
N ARG A 142 -17.76 -6.23 9.46
CA ARG A 142 -17.74 -6.09 10.92
C ARG A 142 -16.36 -5.87 11.53
N ALA A 143 -15.31 -5.83 10.71
CA ALA A 143 -13.93 -5.71 11.18
C ALA A 143 -13.68 -4.37 11.90
N GLN A 144 -12.96 -4.43 13.02
CA GLN A 144 -12.70 -3.30 13.91
C GLN A 144 -11.29 -2.72 13.74
N SER A 145 -10.41 -3.43 13.05
CA SER A 145 -9.02 -3.01 12.83
C SER A 145 -8.52 -3.35 11.42
N PHE A 146 -7.49 -2.63 10.98
CA PHE A 146 -6.85 -2.88 9.69
C PHE A 146 -6.26 -4.29 9.60
N ASP A 147 -5.62 -4.78 10.68
CA ASP A 147 -5.06 -6.13 10.74
C ASP A 147 -6.15 -7.21 10.63
N GLU A 148 -7.31 -6.99 11.25
CA GLU A 148 -8.44 -7.90 11.13
C GLU A 148 -8.97 -7.93 9.70
N MET A 149 -9.11 -6.77 9.05
CA MET A 149 -9.51 -6.68 7.65
C MET A 149 -8.56 -7.43 6.71
N LEU A 150 -7.25 -7.31 6.94
CA LEU A 150 -6.25 -8.05 6.18
C LEU A 150 -6.40 -9.57 6.39
N ARG A 151 -6.56 -10.02 7.63
CA ARG A 151 -6.81 -11.45 7.94
C ARG A 151 -8.11 -12.00 7.34
N LEU A 152 -9.17 -11.20 7.30
CA LEU A 152 -10.41 -11.58 6.61
C LEU A 152 -10.17 -11.73 5.12
N SER A 153 -9.42 -10.79 4.53
CA SER A 153 -9.07 -10.86 3.11
C SER A 153 -8.34 -12.16 2.78
N GLU A 154 -7.45 -12.67 3.63
CA GLU A 154 -6.72 -13.93 3.42
C GLU A 154 -7.61 -15.16 3.33
N LYS A 155 -8.80 -15.14 3.93
CA LYS A 155 -9.76 -16.24 3.93
C LYS A 155 -10.83 -16.09 2.85
N GLY A 156 -10.95 -14.90 2.27
CA GLY A 156 -11.97 -14.57 1.29
C GLY A 156 -11.68 -15.06 -0.12
N ASP A 157 -12.75 -15.27 -0.86
CA ASP A 157 -12.79 -15.57 -2.29
C ASP A 157 -13.49 -14.45 -3.05
N ASN A 158 -12.70 -13.62 -3.73
CA ASN A 158 -13.24 -12.49 -4.46
C ASN A 158 -14.19 -12.89 -5.60
N ARG A 159 -14.10 -14.13 -6.10
CA ARG A 159 -14.94 -14.60 -7.21
C ARG A 159 -16.43 -14.61 -6.86
N ASN A 160 -16.77 -14.66 -5.58
CA ASN A 160 -18.15 -14.56 -5.11
C ASN A 160 -18.70 -13.14 -5.33
N VAL A 161 -17.85 -12.11 -5.22
CA VAL A 161 -18.25 -10.69 -5.15
C VAL A 161 -17.91 -9.92 -6.44
N ASP A 162 -16.79 -10.24 -7.06
CA ASP A 162 -16.30 -9.62 -8.29
C ASP A 162 -16.91 -10.24 -9.54
N MET A 163 -17.15 -9.42 -10.55
CA MET A 163 -17.42 -9.89 -11.91
C MET A 163 -16.10 -10.17 -12.61
N LEU A 164 -15.89 -11.40 -13.06
CA LEU A 164 -14.71 -11.81 -13.81
C LEU A 164 -14.96 -11.72 -15.32
N VAL A 165 -13.89 -11.72 -16.11
CA VAL A 165 -13.98 -11.81 -17.59
C VAL A 165 -14.72 -13.08 -18.01
N GLY A 166 -14.49 -14.20 -17.32
CA GLY A 166 -15.18 -15.47 -17.57
C GLY A 166 -16.69 -15.40 -17.31
N ASP A 167 -17.13 -14.57 -16.35
CA ASP A 167 -18.56 -14.39 -16.07
C ASP A 167 -19.28 -13.63 -17.19
N ILE A 168 -18.54 -12.89 -18.02
CA ILE A 168 -19.07 -12.10 -19.15
C ILE A 168 -18.96 -12.89 -20.46
N TYR A 169 -17.80 -13.52 -20.70
CA TYR A 169 -17.46 -14.12 -21.99
C TYR A 169 -17.49 -15.67 -21.98
N GLY A 170 -17.77 -16.30 -20.84
CA GLY A 170 -17.72 -17.76 -20.65
C GLY A 170 -16.32 -18.38 -20.68
N CYS A 171 -15.31 -17.60 -21.05
CA CYS A 171 -13.92 -18.01 -21.22
C CYS A 171 -12.97 -16.79 -21.05
N GLY A 172 -11.70 -16.92 -21.43
CA GLY A 172 -10.79 -15.78 -21.53
C GLY A 172 -11.08 -14.92 -22.77
N TYR A 173 -10.83 -13.62 -22.67
CA TYR A 173 -10.93 -12.72 -23.82
C TYR A 173 -9.58 -12.62 -24.55
N ASN A 174 -9.29 -13.64 -25.35
CA ASN A 174 -7.98 -13.84 -26.00
C ASN A 174 -7.57 -12.72 -26.95
N ARG A 175 -8.53 -12.02 -27.60
CA ARG A 175 -8.22 -10.93 -28.56
C ARG A 175 -7.41 -9.80 -27.95
N ILE A 176 -7.58 -9.56 -26.65
CA ILE A 176 -6.88 -8.51 -25.89
C ILE A 176 -6.04 -9.09 -24.74
N GLY A 177 -5.83 -10.41 -24.72
CA GLY A 177 -4.96 -11.08 -23.75
C GLY A 177 -5.48 -11.18 -22.32
N LEU A 178 -6.79 -11.06 -22.09
CA LEU A 178 -7.36 -11.18 -20.74
C LEU A 178 -7.75 -12.63 -20.41
N LYS A 179 -7.21 -13.16 -19.31
CA LYS A 179 -7.62 -14.47 -18.77
C LYS A 179 -9.05 -14.40 -18.24
N GLY A 180 -9.78 -15.51 -18.29
CA GLY A 180 -11.14 -15.60 -17.73
C GLY A 180 -11.20 -15.31 -16.23
N THR A 181 -10.10 -15.54 -15.51
CA THR A 181 -9.96 -15.26 -14.08
C THR A 181 -9.64 -13.78 -13.76
N ALA A 182 -9.43 -12.94 -14.77
CA ALA A 182 -9.19 -11.52 -14.54
C ALA A 182 -10.47 -10.84 -14.05
N ILE A 183 -10.34 -9.94 -13.09
CA ILE A 183 -11.46 -9.12 -12.60
C ILE A 183 -11.82 -8.12 -13.70
N ALA A 184 -13.06 -8.19 -14.18
CA ALA A 184 -13.62 -7.25 -15.14
C ALA A 184 -14.31 -6.08 -14.43
N SER A 185 -15.01 -6.35 -13.32
CA SER A 185 -15.64 -5.33 -12.50
C SER A 185 -15.61 -5.73 -11.02
N SER A 186 -14.82 -5.00 -10.23
CA SER A 186 -14.75 -5.19 -8.78
C SER A 186 -16.11 -4.92 -8.15
N LEU A 187 -16.52 -5.75 -7.19
CA LEU A 187 -17.84 -5.69 -6.55
C LEU A 187 -19.05 -5.87 -7.50
N GLY A 188 -18.81 -6.23 -8.77
CA GLY A 188 -19.84 -6.21 -9.81
C GLY A 188 -21.00 -7.19 -9.62
N LYS A 189 -20.84 -8.23 -8.79
CA LYS A 189 -21.92 -9.18 -8.48
C LYS A 189 -22.90 -8.66 -7.42
N LEU A 190 -22.49 -7.69 -6.59
CA LEU A 190 -23.37 -7.08 -5.58
C LEU A 190 -24.62 -6.45 -6.21
N PHE A 191 -24.46 -5.78 -7.36
CA PHE A 191 -25.57 -5.14 -8.06
C PHE A 191 -26.60 -6.17 -8.57
N ARG A 192 -26.13 -7.33 -9.03
CA ARG A 192 -27.01 -8.36 -9.61
C ARG A 192 -27.87 -9.08 -8.58
N VAL A 193 -27.44 -9.17 -7.32
CA VAL A 193 -28.24 -9.81 -6.25
C VAL A 193 -29.52 -9.03 -5.96
N ASN A 194 -29.52 -7.71 -6.16
CA ASN A 194 -30.72 -6.89 -6.00
C ASN A 194 -31.69 -6.99 -7.19
N ASP A 195 -31.25 -7.53 -8.33
CA ASP A 195 -32.03 -7.69 -9.56
C ASP A 195 -32.54 -9.14 -9.78
N VAL A 196 -32.29 -10.09 -8.87
CA VAL A 196 -32.82 -11.47 -8.99
C VAL A 196 -34.29 -11.55 -8.57
N LYS A 197 -35.13 -10.82 -9.31
CA LYS A 197 -36.31 -11.41 -9.95
C LYS A 197 -36.03 -11.39 -11.45
N SER A 198 -35.60 -12.54 -11.99
CA SER A 198 -35.40 -12.80 -13.43
C SER A 198 -34.10 -12.28 -14.04
N THR A 199 -33.13 -13.18 -14.21
CA THR A 199 -32.46 -13.34 -15.52
C THR A 199 -31.81 -14.72 -15.57
N THR A 200 -32.32 -15.56 -16.46
CA THR A 200 -31.66 -16.78 -16.94
C THR A 200 -30.39 -16.39 -17.71
N THR A 201 -29.28 -17.07 -17.43
CA THR A 201 -28.09 -16.96 -18.29
C THR A 201 -28.41 -17.58 -19.65
N ALA A 202 -27.75 -17.10 -20.71
CA ALA A 202 -27.97 -17.57 -22.09
C ALA A 202 -27.69 -19.06 -22.32
N CYS A 203 -27.13 -19.76 -21.32
CA CYS A 203 -26.75 -21.18 -21.38
C CYS A 203 -27.61 -22.08 -20.48
N GLY A 204 -28.66 -21.56 -19.83
CA GLY A 204 -29.58 -22.38 -19.04
C GLY A 204 -28.99 -22.96 -17.74
N GLU A 205 -27.85 -22.47 -17.28
CA GLU A 205 -27.30 -22.84 -15.97
C GLU A 205 -27.93 -22.00 -14.86
N GLU A 206 -28.37 -22.66 -13.79
CA GLU A 206 -28.89 -22.01 -12.59
C GLU A 206 -27.84 -21.08 -11.99
N ASN A 207 -28.25 -19.84 -11.74
CA ASN A 207 -27.42 -18.82 -11.11
C ASN A 207 -27.16 -19.27 -9.65
N PRO A 208 -25.91 -19.54 -9.21
CA PRO A 208 -25.64 -20.01 -7.85
C PRO A 208 -26.01 -18.97 -6.77
N LEU A 209 -26.25 -17.72 -7.19
CA LEU A 209 -26.64 -16.60 -6.33
C LEU A 209 -28.13 -16.63 -5.90
N GLY A 210 -28.89 -17.65 -6.27
CA GLY A 210 -30.31 -17.81 -5.89
C GLY A 210 -30.58 -18.16 -4.42
N SER A 211 -29.55 -18.39 -3.60
CA SER A 211 -29.73 -18.54 -2.14
C SER A 211 -29.49 -17.19 -1.47
N GLY A 212 -30.48 -16.64 -0.76
CA GLY A 212 -30.43 -15.35 -0.04
C GLY A 212 -29.41 -15.25 1.11
N LYS A 213 -28.21 -15.81 0.94
CA LYS A 213 -27.05 -15.58 1.77
C LYS A 213 -26.35 -14.33 1.25
N GLY A 214 -26.25 -13.30 2.10
CA GLY A 214 -25.40 -12.14 1.81
C GLY A 214 -23.94 -12.55 1.59
N PHE A 215 -23.17 -11.66 0.99
CA PHE A 215 -21.73 -11.86 0.79
C PHE A 215 -21.00 -11.88 2.14
N SER A 216 -19.96 -12.72 2.26
CA SER A 216 -19.17 -12.81 3.48
C SER A 216 -18.26 -11.58 3.66
N ASP A 217 -17.95 -11.25 4.92
CA ASP A 217 -17.02 -10.17 5.26
C ASP A 217 -15.63 -10.45 4.64
N GLU A 218 -15.24 -11.73 4.62
CA GLU A 218 -14.02 -12.25 4.01
C GLU A 218 -13.97 -11.98 2.50
N ASP A 219 -15.02 -12.32 1.75
CA ASP A 219 -15.07 -12.14 0.29
C ASP A 219 -15.06 -10.65 -0.09
N ILE A 220 -15.80 -9.82 0.65
CA ILE A 220 -15.79 -8.36 0.49
C ILE A 220 -14.39 -7.80 0.76
N SER A 221 -13.75 -8.27 1.84
CA SER A 221 -12.38 -7.87 2.21
C SER A 221 -11.37 -8.23 1.12
N ARG A 222 -11.47 -9.44 0.55
CA ARG A 222 -10.60 -9.86 -0.56
C ARG A 222 -10.84 -9.01 -1.82
N SER A 223 -12.10 -8.83 -2.22
CA SER A 223 -12.46 -8.05 -3.41
C SER A 223 -11.92 -6.63 -3.33
N LEU A 224 -12.15 -5.94 -2.21
CA LEU A 224 -11.72 -4.56 -2.04
C LEU A 224 -10.20 -4.42 -1.93
N LEU A 225 -9.51 -5.36 -1.27
CA LEU A 225 -8.05 -5.37 -1.26
C LEU A 225 -7.48 -5.47 -2.69
N TYR A 226 -8.05 -6.35 -3.52
CA TYR A 226 -7.67 -6.45 -4.93
C TYR A 226 -8.02 -5.21 -5.74
N ALA A 227 -9.21 -4.65 -5.56
CA ALA A 227 -9.64 -3.45 -6.29
C ALA A 227 -8.67 -2.28 -6.04
N VAL A 228 -8.37 -2.00 -4.77
CA VAL A 228 -7.45 -0.92 -4.39
C VAL A 228 -6.02 -1.24 -4.84
N SER A 229 -5.51 -2.43 -4.56
CA SER A 229 -4.12 -2.79 -4.90
C SER A 229 -3.87 -2.82 -6.41
N ASN A 230 -4.80 -3.37 -7.21
CA ASN A 230 -4.69 -3.37 -8.66
C ASN A 230 -4.79 -1.95 -9.24
N ASN A 231 -5.66 -1.10 -8.69
CA ASN A 231 -5.75 0.30 -9.11
C ASN A 231 -4.43 1.04 -8.86
N ILE A 232 -3.85 0.89 -7.67
CA ILE A 232 -2.54 1.47 -7.33
C ILE A 232 -1.45 0.94 -8.26
N GLY A 233 -1.39 -0.39 -8.46
CA GLY A 233 -0.43 -1.02 -9.35
C GLY A 233 -0.55 -0.53 -10.79
N GLN A 234 -1.76 -0.36 -11.30
CA GLN A 234 -1.99 0.15 -12.66
C GLN A 234 -1.54 1.62 -12.80
N ILE A 235 -1.89 2.49 -11.85
CA ILE A 235 -1.45 3.90 -11.87
C ILE A 235 0.07 3.97 -11.79
N ALA A 236 0.70 3.22 -10.87
CA ALA A 236 2.15 3.14 -10.75
C ALA A 236 2.83 2.67 -12.05
N TYR A 237 2.24 1.68 -12.72
CA TYR A 237 2.70 1.25 -14.05
C TYR A 237 2.59 2.36 -15.09
N LEU A 238 1.46 3.06 -15.17
CA LEU A 238 1.22 4.12 -16.15
C LEU A 238 2.22 5.27 -15.97
N GLU A 239 2.45 5.70 -14.73
CA GLU A 239 3.45 6.72 -14.38
C GLU A 239 4.87 6.24 -14.74
N ALA A 240 5.23 5.01 -14.37
CA ALA A 240 6.52 4.44 -14.72
C ALA A 240 6.71 4.28 -16.24
N ARG A 241 5.63 4.04 -17.01
CA ARG A 241 5.66 3.99 -18.47
C ARG A 241 5.85 5.37 -19.06
N GLN A 242 5.05 6.35 -18.63
CA GLN A 242 5.11 7.74 -19.09
C GLN A 242 6.49 8.35 -18.89
N HIS A 243 7.16 8.03 -17.78
CA HIS A 243 8.47 8.59 -17.44
C HIS A 243 9.66 7.66 -17.76
N ASN A 244 9.42 6.53 -18.45
CA ASN A 244 10.42 5.54 -18.82
C ASN A 244 11.29 5.04 -17.64
N ILE A 245 10.63 4.69 -16.53
CA ILE A 245 11.26 4.18 -15.30
C ILE A 245 11.01 2.68 -15.18
N GLN A 246 12.06 1.92 -14.85
CA GLN A 246 11.97 0.46 -14.68
C GLN A 246 11.75 0.07 -13.21
N ASN A 247 12.40 0.76 -12.27
CA ASN A 247 12.40 0.41 -10.85
C ASN A 247 11.29 1.16 -10.11
N ILE A 248 10.37 0.42 -9.50
CA ILE A 248 9.23 0.98 -8.75
C ILE A 248 9.30 0.46 -7.32
N TYR A 249 9.57 1.34 -6.36
CA TYR A 249 9.59 1.05 -4.94
C TYR A 249 8.23 1.39 -4.33
N PHE A 250 7.63 0.41 -3.67
CA PHE A 250 6.42 0.60 -2.90
C PHE A 250 6.80 0.82 -1.43
N GLY A 251 6.33 1.93 -0.88
CA GLY A 251 6.54 2.30 0.53
C GLY A 251 5.22 2.65 1.22
N GLY A 252 5.31 3.03 2.49
CA GLY A 252 4.16 3.43 3.30
C GLY A 252 3.56 2.28 4.11
N SER A 253 2.64 2.62 5.01
CA SER A 253 2.12 1.68 6.01
C SER A 253 1.02 0.74 5.50
N PHE A 254 0.51 0.95 4.28
CA PHE A 254 -0.54 0.10 3.70
C PHE A 254 -0.10 -1.34 3.44
N ILE A 255 1.16 -1.53 3.09
CA ILE A 255 1.71 -2.85 2.73
C ILE A 255 1.89 -3.72 3.99
N GLY A 256 1.91 -3.08 5.17
CA GLY A 256 1.60 -3.73 6.45
C GLY A 256 2.60 -4.78 6.90
N GLY A 257 3.88 -4.64 6.55
CA GLY A 257 4.94 -5.49 7.13
C GLY A 257 4.90 -6.93 6.64
N SER A 258 4.85 -7.13 5.33
CA SER A 258 4.83 -8.43 4.64
C SER A 258 3.46 -9.07 4.44
N HIS A 259 2.38 -8.28 4.30
CA HIS A 259 1.11 -8.87 3.85
C HIS A 259 1.27 -9.40 2.42
N GLU A 260 1.54 -10.70 2.31
CA GLU A 260 1.95 -11.37 1.08
C GLU A 260 0.94 -11.09 -0.04
N GLN A 261 -0.35 -11.06 0.26
CA GLN A 261 -1.37 -10.81 -0.77
C GLN A 261 -1.23 -9.45 -1.45
N THR A 262 -0.92 -8.41 -0.68
CA THR A 262 -0.77 -7.05 -1.21
C THR A 262 0.46 -6.98 -2.11
N ILE A 263 1.57 -7.54 -1.65
CA ILE A 263 2.84 -7.64 -2.38
C ILE A 263 2.65 -8.43 -3.69
N ARG A 264 1.95 -9.56 -3.61
CA ARG A 264 1.60 -10.41 -4.76
C ARG A 264 0.80 -9.64 -5.80
N THR A 265 -0.25 -8.96 -5.36
CA THR A 265 -1.15 -8.22 -6.24
C THR A 265 -0.42 -7.07 -6.94
N LEU A 266 0.35 -6.27 -6.20
CA LEU A 266 1.13 -5.18 -6.76
C LEU A 266 2.20 -5.69 -7.74
N SER A 267 2.93 -6.76 -7.37
CA SER A 267 3.95 -7.36 -8.25
C SER A 267 3.35 -7.93 -9.51
N TYR A 268 2.22 -8.64 -9.39
CA TYR A 268 1.47 -9.16 -10.53
C TYR A 268 1.01 -8.03 -11.45
N ALA A 269 0.42 -6.95 -10.91
CA ALA A 269 -0.08 -5.82 -11.69
C ALA A 269 1.05 -5.16 -12.48
N ILE A 270 2.18 -4.83 -11.83
CA ILE A 270 3.33 -4.23 -12.51
C ILE A 270 3.86 -5.14 -13.61
N ARG A 271 4.06 -6.43 -13.33
CA ARG A 271 4.58 -7.39 -14.31
C ARG A 271 3.62 -7.60 -15.48
N PHE A 272 2.32 -7.73 -15.20
CA PHE A 272 1.29 -7.96 -16.19
C PHE A 272 1.22 -6.81 -17.20
N TRP A 273 1.10 -5.57 -16.72
CA TRP A 273 0.98 -4.41 -17.59
C TRP A 273 2.29 -4.03 -18.31
N SER A 274 3.43 -4.33 -17.71
CA SER A 274 4.75 -4.05 -18.32
C SER A 274 5.30 -5.19 -19.17
N HIS A 275 4.58 -6.31 -19.30
CA HIS A 275 5.13 -7.53 -19.92
C HIS A 275 6.48 -7.97 -19.33
N GLY A 276 6.72 -7.65 -18.04
CA GLY A 276 7.97 -7.96 -17.34
C GLY A 276 9.10 -6.94 -17.49
N GLU A 277 8.89 -5.83 -18.19
CA GLU A 277 9.92 -4.78 -18.37
C GLU A 277 10.14 -3.91 -17.12
N LYS A 278 9.18 -3.89 -16.19
CA LYS A 278 9.24 -3.09 -14.96
C LYS A 278 9.22 -3.98 -13.72
N GLN A 279 9.95 -3.57 -12.69
CA GLN A 279 10.11 -4.34 -11.46
C GLN A 279 9.55 -3.57 -10.26
N ALA A 280 8.68 -4.26 -9.51
CA ALA A 280 8.21 -3.83 -8.20
C ALA A 280 9.21 -4.25 -7.11
N TYR A 281 9.53 -3.32 -6.22
CA TYR A 281 10.38 -3.52 -5.06
C TYR A 281 9.64 -3.10 -3.78
N PHE A 282 9.92 -3.81 -2.70
CA PHE A 282 9.33 -3.63 -1.38
C PHE A 282 10.43 -3.54 -0.34
N LEU A 283 10.09 -3.05 0.85
CA LEU A 283 11.05 -2.73 1.91
C LEU A 283 10.57 -3.36 3.22
N ARG A 284 11.49 -3.92 4.00
CA ARG A 284 11.14 -4.46 5.34
C ARG A 284 10.67 -3.35 6.28
N HIS A 285 11.18 -2.13 6.10
CA HIS A 285 10.85 -0.93 6.86
C HIS A 285 10.08 0.12 6.05
N GLU A 286 9.24 -0.32 5.11
CA GLU A 286 8.37 0.50 4.24
C GLU A 286 7.57 1.60 4.97
N GLY A 287 7.09 1.34 6.19
CA GLY A 287 6.30 2.29 6.98
C GLY A 287 7.13 3.36 7.70
N TYR A 288 8.46 3.26 7.68
CA TYR A 288 9.35 4.11 8.50
C TYR A 288 10.19 5.09 7.69
N LEU A 289 10.02 5.15 6.36
CA LEU A 289 10.85 5.97 5.46
C LEU A 289 10.92 7.43 5.91
N GLY A 290 9.76 8.06 6.17
CA GLY A 290 9.70 9.46 6.60
C GLY A 290 10.35 9.69 7.96
N ALA A 291 10.06 8.85 8.95
CA ALA A 291 10.66 8.95 10.29
C ALA A 291 12.18 8.76 10.25
N LEU A 292 12.66 7.82 9.45
CA LEU A 292 14.09 7.58 9.25
C LEU A 292 14.77 8.75 8.55
N GLY A 293 14.16 9.32 7.51
CA GLY A 293 14.67 10.52 6.85
C GLY A 293 14.77 11.71 7.78
N ALA A 294 13.73 11.96 8.59
CA ALA A 294 13.71 13.01 9.60
C ALA A 294 14.82 12.80 10.64
N PHE A 295 14.99 11.57 11.13
CA PHE A 295 16.07 11.21 12.03
C PHE A 295 17.46 11.51 11.43
N LEU A 296 17.72 11.09 10.19
CA LEU A 296 18.99 11.32 9.50
C LEU A 296 19.27 12.81 9.24
N LYS A 297 18.23 13.60 8.99
CA LYS A 297 18.34 15.06 8.83
C LYS A 297 18.64 15.75 10.15
N GLY A 298 18.07 15.28 11.27
CA GLY A 298 18.33 15.79 12.62
C GLY A 298 19.69 15.43 13.22
N MET A 299 20.42 14.48 12.60
CA MET A 299 21.78 14.14 13.01
C MET A 299 22.85 15.11 12.47
N LYS A 300 22.47 16.04 11.58
CA LYS A 300 23.37 17.05 11.04
C LYS A 300 23.52 18.22 12.00
#